data_AF-A0AA91KEX6-F1
#
_entry.id   AF-A0AA91KEX6-F1
#
_cell.length_a   1.000
_cell.length_b   1.000
_cell.length_c   1.000
_cell.angle_alpha   90.00
_cell.angle_beta   90.00
_cell.angle_gamma   90.00
#
_symmetry.space_group_name_H-M   'P 1'
#
loop_
_entity.id
_entity.type
_entity.pdbx_description
1 polymer ?
#
loop_
_entity_poly.entity_id
_entity_poly.type
_entity_poly.pdbx_seq_one_letter_code
_entity_poly.pdbx_strand_id
1 'polypeptide(L)'
;MDKYTFISEMTKALAWPGTLIVVLLLLRKPLVYLIPFMRKLKFKEFEMEFSEKVQALKSEAEIDKTSEIDTPAMSILSFSTRAAVLEAWIELENVAASKAASFWSTSNTSPFKNYAKLGYYLHQCGVLNDSQLNSFDELRKLRNQLVHTEEVELTENDAKAYIMVASNLVNQIKEH
;
A
#
# COMPACT_ATOMS: atom_id res chain seq x y z
N MET A 1 -26.82 -32.61 -55.63
CA MET A 1 -25.95 -32.79 -54.45
C MET A 1 -26.62 -33.77 -53.52
N ASP A 2 -25.91 -34.82 -53.12
CA ASP A 2 -26.41 -35.81 -52.19
C ASP A 2 -26.57 -35.20 -50.79
N LYS A 3 -27.69 -35.50 -50.13
CA LYS A 3 -28.02 -34.97 -48.79
C LYS A 3 -26.91 -35.27 -47.76
N TYR A 4 -26.18 -36.36 -47.98
CA TYR A 4 -25.06 -36.80 -47.14
C TYR A 4 -23.82 -35.91 -47.27
N THR A 5 -23.53 -35.35 -48.45
CA THR A 5 -22.39 -34.45 -48.65
C THR A 5 -22.63 -33.09 -48.00
N PHE A 6 -23.86 -32.56 -48.06
CA PHE A 6 -24.21 -31.31 -47.40
C PHE A 6 -24.09 -31.39 -45.86
N ILE A 7 -24.56 -32.49 -45.26
CA ILE A 7 -24.45 -32.71 -43.81
C ILE A 7 -22.97 -32.82 -43.38
N SER A 8 -22.12 -33.47 -44.20
CA SER A 8 -20.69 -33.62 -43.93
C SER A 8 -19.94 -32.29 -43.95
N GLU A 9 -20.21 -31.42 -44.94
CA GLU A 9 -19.54 -30.13 -45.02
C GLU A 9 -20.02 -29.17 -43.92
N MET A 10 -21.31 -29.20 -43.57
CA MET A 10 -21.87 -28.40 -42.48
C MET A 10 -21.29 -28.79 -41.11
N THR A 11 -21.10 -30.09 -40.84
CA THR A 11 -20.44 -30.55 -39.60
C THR A 11 -18.98 -30.16 -39.55
N LYS A 12 -18.24 -30.22 -40.67
CA LYS A 12 -16.84 -29.76 -40.71
C LYS A 12 -16.72 -28.26 -40.43
N ALA A 13 -17.63 -27.45 -40.96
CA ALA A 13 -17.65 -26.00 -40.72
C ALA A 13 -18.04 -25.65 -39.26
N LEU A 14 -18.98 -26.39 -38.66
CA LEU A 14 -19.42 -26.14 -37.28
C LEU A 14 -18.56 -26.81 -36.20
N ALA A 15 -17.77 -27.83 -36.55
CA ALA A 15 -16.95 -28.55 -35.60
C ALA A 15 -15.96 -27.63 -34.88
N TRP A 16 -15.31 -26.71 -35.59
CA TRP A 16 -14.32 -25.81 -35.00
C TRP A 16 -14.93 -24.73 -34.09
N PRO A 17 -15.96 -23.95 -34.51
CA PRO A 17 -16.67 -23.04 -33.61
C PRO A 17 -17.31 -23.75 -32.41
N GLY A 18 -17.92 -24.92 -32.64
CA GLY A 18 -18.52 -25.72 -31.57
C GLY A 18 -17.48 -26.20 -30.56
N THR A 19 -16.34 -26.70 -31.02
CA THR A 19 -15.22 -27.10 -30.14
C THR A 19 -14.73 -25.90 -29.33
N LEU A 20 -14.54 -24.73 -29.96
CA LEU A 20 -14.09 -23.52 -29.28
C LEU A 20 -15.04 -23.11 -28.15
N ILE A 21 -16.37 -23.12 -28.40
CA ILE A 21 -17.39 -22.80 -27.39
C ILE A 21 -17.37 -23.81 -26.25
N VAL A 22 -17.30 -25.12 -26.55
CA VAL A 22 -17.23 -26.18 -25.53
C VAL A 22 -15.99 -26.01 -24.65
N VAL A 23 -14.83 -25.75 -25.25
CA VAL A 23 -13.58 -25.46 -24.55
C VAL A 23 -13.74 -24.24 -23.64
N LEU A 24 -14.29 -23.13 -24.14
CA LEU A 24 -14.52 -21.90 -23.36
C LEU A 24 -15.46 -22.14 -22.17
N LEU A 25 -16.52 -22.93 -22.36
CA LEU A 25 -17.47 -23.29 -21.30
C LEU A 25 -16.84 -24.20 -20.24
N LEU A 26 -16.01 -25.16 -20.66
CA LEU A 26 -15.27 -26.04 -19.75
C LEU A 26 -14.21 -25.28 -18.94
N LEU A 27 -13.51 -24.32 -19.56
CA LEU A 27 -12.45 -23.52 -18.92
C LEU A 27 -12.98 -22.39 -18.03
N ARG A 28 -14.22 -21.93 -18.21
CA ARG A 28 -14.79 -20.86 -17.37
C ARG A 28 -14.78 -21.20 -15.88
N LYS A 29 -15.12 -22.44 -15.51
CA LYS A 29 -15.16 -22.89 -14.11
C LYS A 29 -13.77 -22.94 -13.45
N PRO A 30 -12.73 -23.60 -14.02
CA PRO A 30 -11.40 -23.63 -13.42
C PRO A 30 -10.75 -22.24 -13.35
N LEU A 31 -10.99 -21.35 -14.32
CA LEU A 31 -10.48 -19.98 -14.27
C LEU A 31 -11.07 -19.17 -13.10
N VAL A 32 -12.38 -19.28 -12.86
CA VAL A 32 -13.04 -18.60 -11.73
C VAL A 32 -12.54 -19.15 -10.39
N TYR A 33 -12.24 -20.45 -10.31
CA TYR A 33 -11.69 -21.08 -9.12
C TYR A 33 -10.27 -20.60 -8.76
N LEU A 34 -9.49 -20.12 -9.74
CA LEU A 34 -8.13 -19.61 -9.55
C LEU A 34 -8.08 -18.14 -9.10
N ILE A 35 -9.16 -17.38 -9.26
CA ILE A 35 -9.26 -15.99 -8.79
C ILE A 35 -8.85 -15.82 -7.31
N PRO A 36 -9.40 -16.61 -6.35
CA PRO A 36 -8.99 -16.48 -4.95
C PRO A 36 -7.51 -16.83 -4.70
N PHE A 37 -6.91 -17.73 -5.49
CA PHE A 37 -5.49 -18.07 -5.36
C PHE A 37 -4.60 -16.90 -5.79
N MET A 38 -4.92 -16.24 -6.91
CA MET A 38 -4.20 -15.04 -7.35
C MET A 38 -4.30 -13.90 -6.35
N ARG A 39 -5.45 -13.73 -5.68
CA ARG A 39 -5.61 -12.74 -4.61
C ARG A 39 -4.69 -13.02 -3.44
N LYS A 40 -4.64 -14.28 -2.96
CA LYS A 40 -3.75 -14.70 -1.87
C LYS A 40 -2.27 -14.49 -2.20
N LEU A 41 -1.86 -14.77 -3.43
CA LEU A 41 -0.48 -14.52 -3.87
C LEU A 41 -0.15 -13.02 -3.84
N LYS A 42 -1.02 -12.17 -4.41
CA LYS A 42 -0.83 -10.72 -4.39
C LYS A 42 -0.76 -10.15 -2.97
N PHE A 43 -1.58 -10.66 -2.05
CA PHE A 43 -1.55 -10.26 -0.65
C PHE A 43 -0.24 -10.63 0.03
N LYS A 44 0.26 -11.84 -0.21
CA LYS A 44 1.55 -12.28 0.31
C LYS A 44 2.73 -11.50 -0.28
N GLU A 45 2.67 -11.18 -1.57
CA GLU A 45 3.65 -10.31 -2.22
C GLU A 45 3.65 -8.91 -1.57
N PHE A 46 2.47 -8.35 -1.30
CA PHE A 46 2.35 -7.06 -0.62
C PHE A 46 2.88 -7.10 0.82
N GLU A 47 2.56 -8.12 1.61
CA GLU A 47 3.10 -8.29 2.97
C GLU A 47 4.64 -8.32 2.96
N MET A 48 5.22 -9.03 1.98
CA MET A 48 6.67 -9.12 1.83
C MET A 48 7.29 -7.77 1.44
N GLU A 49 6.71 -7.08 0.46
CA GLU A 49 7.17 -5.75 0.03
C GLU A 49 7.06 -4.73 1.18
N PHE A 50 5.96 -4.79 1.94
CA PHE A 50 5.74 -3.94 3.10
C PHE A 50 6.80 -4.18 4.17
N SER A 51 7.05 -5.45 4.53
CA SER A 51 8.06 -5.81 5.52
C SER A 51 9.45 -5.37 5.05
N GLU A 52 9.84 -5.68 3.81
CA GLU A 52 11.15 -5.29 3.25
C GLU A 52 11.35 -3.77 3.32
N LYS A 53 10.39 -3.00 2.82
CA LYS A 53 10.50 -1.53 2.78
C LYS A 53 10.55 -0.93 4.18
N VAL A 54 9.69 -1.35 5.09
CA VAL A 54 9.66 -0.79 6.44
C VAL A 54 10.94 -1.13 7.21
N GLN A 55 11.46 -2.35 7.07
CA GLN A 55 12.74 -2.72 7.70
C GLN A 55 13.91 -1.95 7.09
N ALA A 56 13.91 -1.74 5.77
CA ALA A 56 14.92 -0.92 5.10
C ALA A 56 14.91 0.53 5.63
N LEU A 57 13.73 1.16 5.70
CA LEU A 57 13.57 2.51 6.25
C LEU A 57 14.00 2.60 7.72
N LYS A 58 13.66 1.59 8.52
CA LYS A 58 14.08 1.53 9.92
C LYS A 58 15.60 1.45 10.06
N SER A 59 16.25 0.65 9.21
CA SER A 59 17.70 0.51 9.20
C SER A 59 18.39 1.77 8.69
N GLU A 60 17.84 2.44 7.67
CA GLU A 60 18.40 3.69 7.12
C GLU A 60 18.31 4.83 8.13
N ALA A 61 17.22 4.89 8.90
CA ALA A 61 17.03 5.88 9.95
C ALA A 61 17.77 5.54 11.27
N GLU A 62 18.61 4.50 11.29
CA GLU A 62 19.37 4.01 12.45
C GLU A 62 18.51 3.86 13.73
N ILE A 63 17.24 3.46 13.58
CA ILE A 63 16.31 3.41 14.71
C ILE A 63 16.51 2.11 15.49
N ASP A 64 17.02 2.26 16.71
CA ASP A 64 17.21 1.14 17.64
C ASP A 64 15.89 0.41 17.96
N LYS A 65 15.98 -0.92 18.13
CA LYS A 65 14.81 -1.77 18.44
C LYS A 65 14.18 -1.48 19.80
N THR A 66 14.90 -0.81 20.69
CA THR A 66 14.54 -0.63 22.11
C THR A 66 13.90 0.71 22.42
N SER A 67 13.75 1.60 21.43
CA SER A 67 13.07 2.87 21.64
C SER A 67 11.60 2.63 21.97
N GLU A 68 11.24 2.74 23.25
CA GLU A 68 9.85 2.75 23.71
C GLU A 68 9.23 4.07 23.28
N ILE A 69 8.48 4.02 22.19
CA ILE A 69 7.74 5.17 21.66
C ILE A 69 6.32 5.04 22.19
N ASP A 70 5.94 5.91 23.12
CA ASP A 70 4.57 6.01 23.61
C ASP A 70 3.75 6.89 22.68
N THR A 71 3.11 6.28 21.68
CA THR A 71 2.22 6.97 20.73
C THR A 71 0.83 6.35 20.72
N PRO A 72 -0.20 7.14 20.35
CA PRO A 72 -1.56 6.61 20.18
C PRO A 72 -1.60 5.38 19.25
N ALA A 73 -0.78 5.39 18.20
CA ALA A 73 -0.66 4.26 17.28
C ALA A 73 -0.17 2.96 17.97
N MET A 74 0.79 3.04 18.90
CA MET A 74 1.26 1.86 19.65
C MET A 74 0.17 1.26 20.55
N SER A 75 -0.74 2.09 21.09
CA SER A 75 -1.87 1.60 21.89
C SER A 75 -2.92 0.86 21.06
N ILE A 76 -3.05 1.21 19.78
CA ILE A 76 -4.00 0.59 18.84
C ILE A 76 -3.42 -0.70 18.24
N LEU A 77 -2.09 -0.85 18.22
CA LEU A 77 -1.39 -1.98 17.61
C LEU A 77 -1.89 -3.34 18.12
N SER A 78 -2.22 -3.44 19.42
CA SER A 78 -2.75 -4.66 20.05
C SER A 78 -4.15 -5.05 19.58
N PHE A 79 -4.90 -4.12 18.98
CA PHE A 79 -6.26 -4.33 18.49
C PHE A 79 -6.31 -4.42 16.96
N SER A 80 -5.52 -3.62 16.25
CA SER A 80 -5.47 -3.62 14.79
C SER A 80 -4.16 -3.03 14.28
N THR A 81 -3.34 -3.87 13.63
CA THR A 81 -2.09 -3.46 12.98
C THR A 81 -2.34 -2.43 11.87
N ARG A 82 -3.41 -2.63 11.08
CA ARG A 82 -3.84 -1.69 10.04
C ARG A 82 -4.20 -0.33 10.62
N ALA A 83 -5.07 -0.29 11.63
CA ALA A 83 -5.49 0.98 12.22
C ALA A 83 -4.31 1.72 12.86
N ALA A 84 -3.40 0.99 13.50
CA ALA A 84 -2.18 1.56 14.08
C ALA A 84 -1.28 2.23 13.03
N VAL A 85 -1.07 1.59 11.87
CA VAL A 85 -0.30 2.16 10.75
C VAL A 85 -0.97 3.42 10.20
N LEU A 86 -2.29 3.40 10.03
CA LEU A 86 -3.05 4.56 9.57
C LEU A 86 -2.99 5.72 10.57
N GLU A 87 -3.11 5.44 11.86
CA GLU A 87 -3.01 6.44 12.93
C GLU A 87 -1.61 7.09 12.95
N ALA A 88 -0.55 6.28 12.86
CA ALA A 88 0.81 6.80 12.79
C ALA A 88 1.04 7.71 11.57
N TRP A 89 0.47 7.37 10.41
CA TRP A 89 0.52 8.24 9.24
C TRP A 89 -0.25 9.54 9.46
N ILE A 90 -1.43 9.48 10.07
CA ILE A 90 -2.26 10.67 10.36
C ILE A 90 -1.51 11.63 11.27
N GLU A 91 -0.83 11.12 12.30
CA GLU A 91 0.03 11.93 13.17
C GLU A 91 1.14 12.63 12.38
N LEU A 92 1.89 11.86 11.58
CA LEU A 92 2.96 12.39 10.72
C LEU A 92 2.46 13.47 9.76
N GLU A 93 1.36 13.20 9.06
CA GLU A 93 0.77 14.15 8.10
C GLU A 93 0.29 15.42 8.80
N ASN A 94 -0.34 15.32 9.97
CA ASN A 94 -0.80 16.50 10.72
C ASN A 94 0.37 17.39 11.14
N VAL A 95 1.46 16.81 11.64
CA VAL A 95 2.67 17.54 12.04
C VAL A 95 3.34 18.18 10.82
N ALA A 96 3.51 17.40 9.74
CA ALA A 96 4.05 17.88 8.47
C ALA A 96 3.21 19.02 7.87
N ALA A 97 1.88 18.89 7.87
CA ALA A 97 0.94 19.89 7.37
C ALA A 97 0.94 21.15 8.23
N SER A 98 1.02 21.01 9.55
CA SER A 98 1.14 22.14 10.48
C SER A 98 2.45 22.90 10.26
N LYS A 99 3.57 22.19 10.10
CA LYS A 99 4.86 22.80 9.79
C LYS A 99 4.81 23.52 8.45
N ALA A 100 4.24 22.89 7.42
CA ALA A 100 4.07 23.50 6.11
C ALA A 100 3.22 24.78 6.16
N ALA A 101 2.10 24.76 6.88
CA ALA A 101 1.21 25.91 7.05
C ALA A 101 1.88 27.07 7.81
N SER A 102 2.79 26.77 8.75
CA SER A 102 3.50 27.79 9.50
C SER A 102 4.36 28.72 8.61
N PHE A 103 4.91 28.20 7.51
CA PHE A 103 5.62 29.02 6.50
C PHE A 103 4.73 30.06 5.81
N TRP A 104 3.41 29.84 5.77
CA TRP A 104 2.44 30.76 5.18
C TRP A 104 1.75 31.65 6.23
N SER A 105 2.23 31.63 7.48
CA SER A 105 1.60 32.33 8.61
C SER A 105 0.11 32.00 8.77
N THR A 106 -0.30 30.79 8.38
CA THR A 106 -1.69 30.33 8.46
C THR A 106 -1.81 29.15 9.41
N SER A 107 -2.92 29.08 10.14
CA SER A 107 -3.31 27.89 10.90
C SER A 107 -4.08 26.88 10.04
N ASN A 108 -4.41 27.23 8.79
CA ASN A 108 -5.15 26.36 7.90
C ASN A 108 -4.26 25.25 7.34
N THR A 109 -4.38 24.05 7.88
CA THR A 109 -3.66 22.84 7.42
C THR A 109 -4.36 22.11 6.29
N SER A 110 -5.62 22.46 5.99
CA SER A 110 -6.45 21.77 4.97
C SER A 110 -5.77 21.64 3.59
N PRO A 111 -5.10 22.69 3.04
CA PRO A 111 -4.44 22.59 1.74
C PRO A 111 -3.29 21.58 1.69
N PHE A 112 -2.73 21.23 2.85
CA PHE A 112 -1.57 20.34 2.98
C PHE A 112 -1.97 18.91 3.34
N LYS A 113 -3.19 18.68 3.82
CA LYS A 113 -3.71 17.33 4.06
C LYS A 113 -3.93 16.60 2.74
N ASN A 114 -3.49 15.34 2.65
CA ASN A 114 -3.48 14.55 1.42
C ASN A 114 -2.73 15.20 0.24
N TYR A 115 -1.87 16.21 0.50
CA TYR A 115 -1.07 16.82 -0.55
C TYR A 115 0.08 15.89 -0.91
N ALA A 116 0.00 15.28 -2.11
CA ALA A 116 0.97 14.28 -2.55
C ALA A 116 2.43 14.79 -2.62
N LYS A 117 2.63 16.11 -2.71
CA LYS A 117 3.95 16.75 -2.76
C LYS A 117 4.33 17.43 -1.43
N LEU A 118 3.66 17.08 -0.32
CA LEU A 118 3.95 17.66 1.00
C LEU A 118 5.41 17.40 1.41
N GLY A 119 5.90 16.17 1.24
CA GLY A 119 7.30 15.83 1.50
C GLY A 119 8.26 16.69 0.68
N TYR A 120 8.03 16.77 -0.64
CA TYR A 120 8.84 17.61 -1.54
C TYR A 120 8.81 19.08 -1.13
N TYR A 121 7.66 19.61 -0.73
CA TYR A 121 7.54 20.99 -0.24
C TYR A 121 8.37 21.21 1.02
N LEU A 122 8.28 20.31 2.01
CA LEU A 122 9.07 20.39 3.24
C LEU A 122 10.58 20.26 2.99
N HIS A 123 10.98 19.44 2.02
CA HIS A 123 12.36 19.35 1.57
C HIS A 123 12.85 20.68 0.97
N GLN A 124 12.06 21.31 0.09
CA GLN A 124 12.38 22.63 -0.47
C GLN A 124 12.48 23.72 0.60
N CYS A 125 11.70 23.60 1.68
CA CYS A 125 11.78 24.48 2.85
C CYS A 125 12.96 24.16 3.79
N GLY A 126 13.76 23.13 3.51
CA GLY A 126 14.89 22.71 4.35
C GLY A 126 14.51 22.02 5.65
N VAL A 127 13.25 21.56 5.79
CA VAL A 127 12.78 20.82 6.98
C VAL A 127 13.14 19.33 6.88
N LEU A 128 13.16 18.79 5.67
CA LEU A 128 13.56 17.40 5.41
C LEU A 128 14.83 17.37 4.57
N ASN A 129 15.75 16.47 4.90
CA ASN A 129 16.87 16.08 4.05
C ASN A 129 16.45 15.00 3.03
N ASP A 130 17.36 14.61 2.12
CA ASP A 130 17.06 13.64 1.06
C ASP A 130 16.59 12.27 1.59
N SER A 131 17.22 11.77 2.67
CA SER A 131 16.86 10.47 3.28
C SER A 131 15.50 10.53 3.99
N GLN A 132 15.22 11.64 4.68
CA GLN A 132 13.92 11.89 5.32
C GLN A 132 12.80 12.06 4.30
N LEU A 133 13.08 12.72 3.18
CA LEU A 133 12.14 12.84 2.06
C LEU A 133 11.81 11.46 1.48
N ASN A 134 12.83 10.64 1.22
CA ASN A 134 12.66 9.27 0.74
C ASN A 134 11.80 8.44 1.71
N SER A 135 12.11 8.53 3.01
CA SER A 135 11.34 7.86 4.06
C SER A 135 9.88 8.32 4.10
N PHE A 136 9.63 9.62 4.02
CA PHE A 136 8.27 10.18 3.99
C PHE A 136 7.47 9.68 2.78
N ASP A 137 8.07 9.66 1.59
CA ASP A 137 7.41 9.20 0.38
C ASP A 137 7.16 7.69 0.36
N GLU A 138 8.08 6.88 0.87
CA GLU A 138 7.87 5.43 0.99
C GLU A 138 6.77 5.10 2.01
N LEU A 139 6.76 5.75 3.18
CA LEU A 139 5.65 5.58 4.14
C LEU A 139 4.29 5.96 3.52
N ARG A 140 4.25 7.04 2.74
CA ARG A 140 3.03 7.44 2.01
C ARG A 140 2.57 6.37 1.02
N LYS A 141 3.49 5.79 0.26
CA LYS A 141 3.19 4.71 -0.71
C LYS A 141 2.67 3.48 0.01
N LEU A 142 3.33 3.06 1.09
CA LEU A 142 2.92 1.91 1.92
C LEU A 142 1.53 2.13 2.51
N ARG A 143 1.24 3.31 3.07
CA ARG A 143 -0.10 3.68 3.55
C ARG A 143 -1.15 3.57 2.44
N ASN A 144 -0.85 4.08 1.24
CA ASN A 144 -1.78 4.04 0.12
C ASN A 144 -2.05 2.61 -0.34
N GLN A 145 -1.01 1.77 -0.46
CA GLN A 145 -1.15 0.36 -0.81
C GLN A 145 -1.97 -0.40 0.25
N LEU A 146 -1.74 -0.13 1.54
CA LEU A 146 -2.50 -0.71 2.64
C LEU A 146 -3.99 -0.35 2.55
N VAL A 147 -4.32 0.92 2.31
CA VAL A 147 -5.72 1.37 2.14
C VAL A 147 -6.43 0.59 1.03
N HIS A 148 -5.76 0.36 -0.11
CA HIS A 148 -6.31 -0.38 -1.26
C HIS A 148 -6.37 -1.91 -1.08
N THR A 149 -5.76 -2.44 -0.01
CA THR A 149 -5.66 -3.87 0.25
C THR A 149 -6.42 -4.23 1.53
N GLU A 150 -7.76 -4.25 1.46
CA GLU A 150 -8.66 -4.37 2.62
C GLU A 150 -8.57 -5.71 3.38
N GLU A 151 -8.09 -6.78 2.74
CA GLU A 151 -8.04 -8.13 3.31
C GLU A 151 -6.67 -8.54 3.88
N VAL A 152 -5.68 -7.65 3.86
CA VAL A 152 -4.34 -7.95 4.40
C VAL A 152 -4.23 -7.53 5.86
N GLU A 153 -3.86 -8.49 6.70
CA GLU A 153 -3.41 -8.26 8.07
C GLU A 153 -1.89 -8.23 8.09
N LEU A 154 -1.31 -7.06 8.40
CA LEU A 154 0.13 -6.90 8.56
C LEU A 154 0.60 -7.58 9.84
N THR A 155 1.86 -8.02 9.86
CA THR A 155 2.47 -8.52 11.10
C THR A 155 2.64 -7.38 12.12
N GLU A 156 2.53 -7.70 13.40
CA GLU A 156 2.73 -6.70 14.48
C GLU A 156 4.13 -6.07 14.42
N ASN A 157 5.15 -6.85 14.05
CA ASN A 157 6.52 -6.37 13.93
C ASN A 157 6.67 -5.32 12.82
N ASP A 158 6.03 -5.55 11.67
CA ASP A 158 6.09 -4.62 10.54
C ASP A 158 5.31 -3.35 10.84
N ALA A 159 4.13 -3.47 11.44
CA ALA A 159 3.35 -2.32 11.89
C ALA A 159 4.11 -1.51 12.96
N LYS A 160 4.74 -2.17 13.93
CA LYS A 160 5.60 -1.51 14.92
C LYS A 160 6.78 -0.78 14.28
N ALA A 161 7.44 -1.41 13.31
CA ALA A 161 8.55 -0.77 12.59
C ALA A 161 8.08 0.45 11.80
N TYR A 162 6.89 0.41 11.18
CA TYR A 162 6.29 1.55 10.49
C TYR A 162 6.03 2.70 11.48
N ILE A 163 5.42 2.40 12.63
CA ILE A 163 5.15 3.39 13.68
C ILE A 163 6.44 4.03 14.14
N MET A 164 7.51 3.24 14.37
CA MET A 164 8.82 3.75 14.77
C MET A 164 9.41 4.75 13.76
N VAL A 165 9.38 4.42 12.46
CA VAL A 165 9.90 5.32 11.42
C VAL A 165 9.06 6.60 11.34
N ALA A 166 7.72 6.47 11.37
CA ALA A 166 6.82 7.62 11.33
C ALA A 166 7.02 8.55 12.55
N SER A 167 7.13 7.99 13.74
CA SER A 167 7.36 8.77 14.97
C SER A 167 8.73 9.43 15.00
N ASN A 168 9.77 8.79 14.44
CA ASN A 168 11.08 9.44 14.29
C ASN A 168 10.98 10.67 13.38
N LEU A 169 10.34 10.54 12.20
CA LEU A 169 10.11 11.69 11.31
C LEU A 169 9.27 12.79 11.98
N VAL A 170 8.26 12.43 12.77
CA VAL A 170 7.49 13.39 13.56
C VAL A 170 8.39 14.22 14.48
N ASN A 171 9.29 13.57 15.21
CA ASN A 171 10.21 14.25 16.11
C ASN A 171 11.16 15.18 15.35
N GLN A 172 11.73 14.70 14.24
CA GLN A 172 12.62 15.49 13.38
C GLN A 172 11.92 16.72 12.81
N ILE A 173 10.66 16.61 12.35
CA ILE A 173 9.89 17.76 11.84
C ILE A 173 9.57 18.77 12.95
N LYS A 174 9.35 18.31 14.20
CA LYS A 174 9.08 19.17 15.36
C LYS A 174 10.32 19.92 15.86
N GLU A 175 11.51 19.37 15.68
CA GLU A 175 12.78 19.98 16.10
C GLU A 175 13.21 21.16 15.21
N HIS A 176 12.78 21.18 13.95
CA HIS A 176 12.92 22.31 13.04
C HIS A 176 11.87 23.40 13.29
#